data_AF-A0A0P7TTV1-F1
#
_entry.id   AF-A0A0P7TTV1-F1
#
_cell.length_a   1.000
_cell.length_b   1.000
_cell.length_c   1.000
_cell.angle_alpha   90.00
_cell.angle_beta   90.00
_cell.angle_gamma   90.00
#
_symmetry.space_group_name_H-M   'P 1'
#
loop_
_entity.id
_entity.type
_entity.pdbx_description
1 polymer ?
#
loop_
_entity_poly.entity_id
_entity_poly.type
_entity_poly.pdbx_seq_one_letter_code
_entity_poly.pdbx_strand_id
1 'polypeptide(L)'
;MAASPSSGGGLIAAGAAARRSEDIADLIELFSRTQYRAKEVTPRVERVEKRCLELFGRDYKYSVIQNTNGEVCGHYPRQIVYLEYESVEHNKDRYGGPQCCT
;
A
#
# COMPACT_ATOMS: atom_id res chain seq x y z
N MET A 1 15.50 -31.20 43.28
CA MET A 1 14.16 -31.63 43.75
C MET A 1 13.27 -30.40 43.89
N ALA A 2 11.97 -30.58 43.63
CA ALA A 2 10.84 -29.64 43.71
C ALA A 2 10.72 -28.59 42.60
N ALA A 3 9.54 -28.18 42.14
CA ALA A 3 8.26 -28.81 41.77
C ALA A 3 7.50 -27.71 40.99
N SER A 4 6.67 -28.09 40.03
CA SER A 4 5.83 -27.18 39.23
C SER A 4 4.88 -26.32 40.10
N PRO A 5 4.24 -25.31 39.48
CA PRO A 5 2.84 -25.56 39.17
C PRO A 5 2.50 -25.32 37.70
N SER A 6 1.63 -26.19 37.21
CA SER A 6 0.85 -26.02 35.99
C SER A 6 -0.24 -24.98 36.19
N SER A 7 -0.59 -24.23 35.15
CA SER A 7 -1.96 -23.71 35.02
C SER A 7 -2.23 -23.16 33.62
N GLY A 8 -3.16 -23.84 32.93
CA GLY A 8 -4.12 -23.32 31.94
C GLY A 8 -3.54 -22.59 30.73
N GLY A 9 -3.57 -23.12 29.51
CA GLY A 9 -4.78 -23.65 28.89
C GLY A 9 -5.71 -22.50 28.48
N GLY A 10 -5.43 -21.87 27.34
CA GLY A 10 -6.38 -21.26 26.42
C GLY A 10 -7.38 -20.20 26.94
N LEU A 11 -6.98 -18.92 26.96
CA LEU A 11 -7.94 -17.80 27.04
C LEU A 11 -7.68 -16.66 26.03
N ILE A 12 -6.67 -16.76 25.17
CA ILE A 12 -6.27 -15.66 24.26
C ILE A 12 -7.05 -15.61 22.92
N ALA A 13 -8.00 -16.51 22.68
CA ALA A 13 -8.77 -16.51 21.43
C ALA A 13 -10.04 -15.63 21.48
N ALA A 14 -10.73 -15.59 22.63
CA ALA A 14 -11.98 -14.86 22.78
C ALA A 14 -11.77 -13.33 22.88
N GLY A 15 -10.73 -12.89 23.61
CA GLY A 15 -10.36 -11.47 23.71
C GLY A 15 -9.82 -10.89 22.41
N ALA A 16 -9.13 -11.70 21.59
CA ALA A 16 -8.69 -11.28 20.26
C ALA A 16 -9.86 -11.19 19.26
N ALA A 17 -10.87 -12.06 19.37
CA ALA A 17 -12.06 -12.00 18.52
C ALA A 17 -12.95 -10.78 18.81
N ALA A 18 -13.16 -10.44 20.08
CA ALA A 18 -13.90 -9.25 20.49
C ALA A 18 -13.19 -7.95 20.04
N ARG A 19 -11.86 -7.86 20.26
CA ARG A 19 -11.07 -6.74 19.73
C ARG A 19 -11.13 -6.64 18.21
N ARG A 20 -11.04 -7.77 17.48
CA ARG A 20 -11.20 -7.78 16.01
C ARG A 20 -12.56 -7.27 15.57
N SER A 21 -13.65 -7.58 16.28
CA SER A 21 -14.97 -7.05 15.93
C SER A 21 -15.10 -5.56 16.20
N GLU A 22 -14.49 -5.05 17.27
CA GLU A 22 -14.38 -3.60 17.55
C GLU A 22 -13.53 -2.91 16.47
N ASP A 23 -12.39 -3.49 16.11
CA ASP A 23 -11.52 -3.00 15.03
C ASP A 23 -12.26 -2.97 13.68
N ILE A 24 -13.08 -3.99 13.39
CA ILE A 24 -13.91 -4.02 12.17
C ILE A 24 -14.98 -2.92 12.21
N ALA A 25 -15.65 -2.71 13.36
CA ALA A 25 -16.65 -1.67 13.52
C ALA A 25 -16.05 -0.27 13.33
N ASP A 26 -14.88 -0.01 13.94
CA ASP A 26 -14.14 1.24 13.80
C ASP A 26 -13.67 1.46 12.35
N LEU A 27 -13.20 0.41 11.68
CA LEU A 27 -12.85 0.47 10.26
C LEU A 27 -14.08 0.76 9.38
N ILE A 28 -15.22 0.11 9.64
CA ILE A 28 -16.48 0.37 8.92
C ILE A 28 -16.91 1.82 9.13
N GLU A 29 -16.88 2.33 10.37
CA GLU A 29 -17.20 3.72 10.66
C GLU A 29 -16.25 4.67 9.91
N LEU A 30 -14.95 4.39 9.96
CA LEU A 30 -13.93 5.17 9.25
C LEU A 30 -14.18 5.19 7.74
N PHE A 31 -14.47 4.05 7.12
CA PHE A 31 -14.77 3.96 5.67
C PHE A 31 -16.10 4.62 5.31
N SER A 32 -17.11 4.53 6.19
CA SER A 32 -18.40 5.22 5.97
C SER A 32 -18.24 6.74 5.99
N ARG A 33 -17.29 7.25 6.79
CA ARG A 33 -17.00 8.70 6.93
C ARG A 33 -15.96 9.19 5.94
N THR A 34 -15.09 8.30 5.45
CA THR A 34 -13.98 8.61 4.55
C THR A 34 -14.30 8.11 3.15
N GLN A 35 -15.10 8.88 2.42
CA GLN A 35 -15.35 8.60 1.01
C GLN A 35 -14.22 9.20 0.17
N TYR A 36 -13.34 8.35 -0.38
CA TYR A 36 -12.38 8.81 -1.38
C TYR A 36 -13.13 9.38 -2.60
N ARG A 37 -12.79 10.60 -2.98
CA ARG A 37 -13.25 11.20 -4.23
C ARG A 37 -12.07 11.35 -5.19
N ALA A 38 -12.25 10.89 -6.43
CA ALA A 38 -11.20 10.94 -7.45
C ALA A 38 -10.70 12.36 -7.78
N LYS A 39 -11.53 13.37 -7.53
CA LYS A 39 -11.19 14.80 -7.72
C LYS A 39 -10.70 15.47 -6.42
N GLU A 40 -10.64 14.74 -5.32
CA GLU A 40 -10.26 15.30 -4.02
C GLU A 40 -8.79 15.66 -4.01
N VAL A 41 -8.51 16.88 -3.57
CA VAL A 41 -7.15 17.38 -3.39
C VAL A 41 -7.03 17.79 -1.93
N THR A 42 -6.63 16.83 -1.10
CA THR A 42 -6.24 17.12 0.29
C THR A 42 -4.73 16.95 0.43
N PRO A 43 -4.09 17.70 1.36
CA PRO A 43 -2.65 17.54 1.60
C PRO A 43 -2.25 16.11 1.99
N ARG A 44 -3.19 15.32 2.53
CA ARG A 44 -2.98 13.91 2.83
C ARG A 44 -2.90 13.08 1.54
N VAL A 45 -3.85 13.28 0.63
CA VAL A 45 -3.88 12.59 -0.68
C VAL A 45 -2.62 12.93 -1.48
N GLU A 46 -2.23 14.21 -1.56
CA GLU A 46 -1.02 14.62 -2.29
C GLU A 46 0.26 13.98 -1.74
N ARG A 47 0.39 13.84 -0.41
CA ARG A 47 1.53 13.13 0.19
C ARG A 47 1.55 11.65 -0.18
N VAL A 48 0.39 11.02 -0.23
CA VAL A 48 0.25 9.60 -0.61
C VAL A 48 0.56 9.42 -2.09
N GLU A 49 -0.02 10.24 -2.97
CA GLU A 49 0.23 10.21 -4.42
C GLU A 49 1.72 10.39 -4.74
N LYS A 50 2.37 11.38 -4.12
CA LYS A 50 3.81 11.58 -4.28
C LYS A 50 4.61 10.36 -3.85
N ARG A 51 4.25 9.74 -2.72
CA ARG A 51 4.93 8.53 -2.25
C ARG A 51 4.75 7.36 -3.22
N CYS A 52 3.57 7.20 -3.82
CA CYS A 52 3.34 6.18 -4.84
C CYS A 52 4.22 6.41 -6.06
N LEU A 53 4.33 7.65 -6.56
CA LEU A 53 5.20 7.99 -7.70
C LEU A 53 6.69 7.70 -7.42
N GLU A 54 7.15 7.99 -6.20
CA GLU A 54 8.52 7.64 -5.76
C GLU A 54 8.76 6.13 -5.79
N LEU A 55 7.78 5.33 -5.35
CA LEU A 55 7.88 3.88 -5.35
C LEU A 55 7.85 3.32 -6.79
N PHE A 56 6.94 3.80 -7.63
CA PHE A 56 6.87 3.37 -9.02
C PHE A 56 8.16 3.67 -9.78
N GLY A 57 8.78 4.84 -9.54
CA GLY A 57 10.05 5.20 -10.17
C GLY A 57 11.26 4.38 -9.73
N ARG A 58 11.15 3.51 -8.71
CA ARG A 58 12.22 2.58 -8.31
C ARG A 58 12.22 1.30 -9.12
N ASP A 59 11.03 0.78 -9.38
CA ASP A 59 10.84 -0.56 -9.93
C ASP A 59 10.32 -0.54 -11.38
N TYR A 60 9.81 0.60 -11.86
CA TYR A 60 9.21 0.73 -13.18
C TYR A 60 9.60 2.03 -13.88
N LYS A 61 9.71 1.96 -15.21
CA LYS A 61 9.49 3.12 -16.06
C LYS A 61 7.98 3.39 -16.08
N TYR A 62 7.59 4.62 -15.74
CA TYR A 62 6.19 5.01 -15.75
C TYR A 62 5.99 6.34 -16.48
N SER A 63 4.78 6.52 -17.00
CA SER A 63 4.24 7.78 -17.49
C SER A 63 3.00 8.18 -16.69
N VAL A 64 2.70 9.48 -16.65
CA VAL A 64 1.54 10.01 -15.92
C VAL A 64 0.62 10.71 -16.90
N ILE A 65 -0.62 10.24 -16.97
CA ILE A 65 -1.69 10.91 -17.69
C ILE A 65 -2.36 11.86 -16.71
N GLN A 66 -2.31 13.15 -17.00
CA GLN A 66 -2.99 14.17 -16.21
C GLN A 66 -4.48 14.16 -16.58
N ASN A 67 -5.33 14.18 -15.55
CA ASN A 67 -6.78 14.28 -15.62
C ASN A 67 -7.24 15.42 -14.70
N THR A 68 -6.59 16.57 -14.83
CA THR A 68 -6.72 17.70 -13.89
C THR A 68 -8.12 18.30 -13.86
N ASN A 69 -8.83 18.26 -14.97
CA ASN A 69 -10.16 18.81 -15.15
C ASN A 69 -11.23 17.74 -15.39
N GLY A 70 -10.86 16.47 -15.45
CA GLY A 70 -11.76 15.35 -15.75
C GLY A 70 -11.88 15.07 -17.26
N GLU A 71 -10.93 15.54 -18.06
CA GLU A 71 -10.81 15.38 -19.51
C GLU A 71 -10.82 13.92 -19.98
N VAL A 72 -10.39 12.99 -19.12
CA VAL A 72 -10.51 11.54 -19.36
C VAL A 72 -11.87 11.04 -18.86
N CYS A 73 -12.14 11.25 -17.56
CA CYS A 73 -13.42 10.96 -16.92
C CYS A 73 -13.41 11.53 -15.50
N GLY A 74 -14.58 11.95 -14.99
CA GLY A 74 -14.73 12.42 -13.61
C GLY A 74 -14.55 11.36 -12.52
N HIS A 75 -14.45 10.08 -12.90
CA HIS A 75 -14.23 8.96 -11.99
C HIS A 75 -12.76 8.55 -11.85
N TYR A 76 -11.88 9.06 -12.72
CA TYR A 76 -10.45 8.81 -12.61
C TYR A 76 -9.76 9.85 -11.72
N PRO A 77 -8.71 9.45 -10.97
CA PRO A 77 -7.89 10.37 -10.21
C PRO A 77 -7.27 11.43 -11.12
N ARG A 78 -6.83 12.55 -10.54
CA ARG A 78 -6.15 13.63 -11.28
C ARG A 78 -4.86 13.18 -11.95
N GLN A 79 -4.20 12.16 -11.40
CA GLN A 79 -2.98 11.59 -11.95
C GLN A 79 -3.20 10.09 -12.15
N ILE A 80 -3.22 9.65 -13.41
CA ILE A 80 -3.33 8.23 -13.74
C ILE A 80 -1.94 7.74 -14.10
N VAL A 81 -1.39 6.84 -13.28
CA VAL A 81 -0.05 6.29 -13.49
C VAL A 81 -0.13 5.10 -14.42
N TYR A 82 0.62 5.14 -15.50
CA TYR A 82 0.80 4.03 -16.43
C TYR A 82 2.21 3.45 -16.27
N LEU A 83 2.30 2.20 -15.82
CA LEU A 83 3.56 1.49 -15.66
C LEU A 83 3.89 0.83 -17.00
N GLU A 84 5.01 1.23 -17.61
CA GLU A 84 5.38 0.79 -18.96
C GLU A 84 6.12 -0.55 -18.93
N TYR A 85 7.23 -0.61 -18.19
CA TYR A 85 8.06 -1.79 -18.02
C TYR A 85 8.89 -1.69 -16.73
N GLU A 86 9.37 -2.83 -16.23
CA GLU A 86 10.23 -2.89 -15.04
C GLU A 86 11.56 -2.18 -15.28
N SER A 87 11.99 -1.30 -14.37
CA SER A 87 13.30 -0.66 -14.44
C SER A 87 14.39 -1.62 -14.01
N VAL A 88 15.20 -2.07 -14.98
CA VAL A 88 16.29 -3.04 -14.77
C VAL A 88 17.50 -2.43 -14.03
N GLU A 89 17.57 -1.10 -13.91
CA GLU A 89 18.70 -0.40 -13.26
C GLU A 89 18.90 -0.76 -11.79
N HIS A 90 17.83 -1.05 -11.03
CA HIS A 90 17.95 -1.42 -9.61
C HIS A 90 18.31 -2.90 -9.39
N ASN A 91 18.27 -3.73 -10.45
CA ASN A 91 18.62 -5.15 -10.37
C ASN A 91 20.12 -5.39 -10.67
N LYS A 92 20.85 -4.38 -11.14
CA LYS A 92 22.26 -4.53 -11.53
C LYS A 92 23.20 -4.73 -10.33
N ASP A 93 22.79 -4.32 -9.13
CA ASP A 93 23.57 -4.50 -7.90
C ASP A 93 23.30 -5.83 -7.16
N ARG A 94 22.30 -6.62 -7.60
CA ARG A 94 21.96 -7.91 -6.97
C ARG A 94 22.51 -9.13 -7.69
N TYR A 95 23.00 -8.96 -8.92
CA TYR A 95 23.75 -9.99 -9.64
C TYR A 95 25.09 -9.43 -10.12
N GLY A 96 25.92 -9.02 -9.15
CA GLY A 96 27.35 -8.91 -9.34
C GLY A 96 27.98 -10.29 -9.52
N GLY A 97 27.77 -10.90 -10.68
CA GLY A 97 28.52 -12.06 -11.15
C GLY A 97 28.92 -11.81 -12.59
N PRO A 98 30.22 -11.84 -12.95
CA PRO A 98 30.61 -11.69 -14.33
C PRO A 98 30.22 -12.97 -15.06
N GLN A 99 29.60 -12.84 -16.22
CA GLN A 99 30.25 -13.28 -17.45
C GLN A 99 29.47 -12.78 -18.66
N CYS A 100 30.11 -11.82 -19.33
CA CYS A 100 30.09 -11.73 -20.76
C CYS A 100 30.45 -13.12 -21.31
N CYS A 101 29.56 -13.72 -22.09
CA CYS A 101 29.97 -14.76 -23.02
C CYS A 101 29.98 -14.11 -24.41
N THR A 102 31.17 -14.15 -25.00
CA THR A 102 31.51 -13.84 -26.39
C THR A 102 30.53 -14.39 -27.42
#